data_AF-A0ABD5QJG1-F1
#
_entry.id   AF-A0ABD5QJG1-F1
#
_cell.length_a   1.000
_cell.length_b   1.000
_cell.length_c   1.000
_cell.angle_alpha   90.00
_cell.angle_beta   90.00
_cell.angle_gamma   90.00
#
_symmetry.space_group_name_H-M   'P 1'
#
loop_
_entity.id
_entity.type
_entity.pdbx_description
1 polymer ?
#
loop_
_entity_poly.entity_id
_entity_poly.type
_entity_poly.pdbx_seq_one_letter_code
_entity_poly.pdbx_strand_id
1 'polypeptide(L)'
;MAYSRHPFARDALVATVILAALYGLGAASQAAPLQLPAYLVVVGFDVLEVGFGAAPVYRISFALYLVGLGVVAAAAAAGIRRLARGREVSSLRLGAAGALAVVGTLSLAVAASVFLGTTQREPVAIAGTAGAVMLALAGWLGGLFAVPDRRSR
;
A
#
# COMPACT_ATOMS: atom_id res chain seq x y z
N MET A 1 -26.60 1.11 18.29
CA MET A 1 -25.60 1.53 17.27
C MET A 1 -24.60 0.40 17.07
N ALA A 2 -24.89 -0.55 16.18
CA ALA A 2 -23.96 -1.61 15.83
C ALA A 2 -23.13 -1.14 14.63
N TYR A 3 -21.92 -0.64 14.88
CA TYR A 3 -20.96 -0.33 13.82
C TYR A 3 -20.63 -1.67 13.13
N SER A 4 -21.06 -1.84 11.88
CA SER A 4 -20.75 -3.04 11.10
C SER A 4 -19.23 -3.14 10.98
N ARG A 5 -18.61 -4.03 11.76
CA ARG A 5 -17.16 -4.34 11.72
C ARG A 5 -16.77 -5.16 10.48
N HIS A 6 -17.77 -5.78 9.84
CA HIS A 6 -17.60 -6.63 8.65
C HIS A 6 -16.98 -5.99 7.41
N PRO A 7 -17.25 -4.73 7.02
CA PRO A 7 -16.59 -4.11 5.88
C PRO A 7 -15.10 -3.85 6.18
N PHE A 8 -14.76 -3.33 7.35
CA PHE A 8 -13.37 -3.01 7.71
C PHE A 8 -12.49 -4.27 7.81
N ALA A 9 -12.97 -5.32 8.49
CA ALA A 9 -12.24 -6.57 8.61
C ALA A 9 -12.03 -7.24 7.24
N ARG A 10 -13.04 -7.17 6.36
CA ARG A 10 -12.96 -7.68 4.99
C ARG A 10 -11.98 -6.88 4.14
N ASP A 11 -12.00 -5.55 4.24
CA ASP A 11 -11.09 -4.68 3.51
C ASP A 11 -9.64 -4.88 3.98
N ALA A 12 -9.41 -5.08 5.28
CA ALA A 12 -8.10 -5.43 5.84
C ALA A 12 -7.60 -6.79 5.35
N LEU A 13 -8.47 -7.81 5.33
CA LEU A 13 -8.12 -9.13 4.80
C LEU A 13 -7.74 -9.03 3.32
N VAL A 14 -8.55 -8.35 2.51
CA VAL A 14 -8.28 -8.16 1.08
C VAL A 14 -6.97 -7.41 0.88
N ALA A 15 -6.73 -6.34 1.63
CA ALA A 15 -5.48 -5.59 1.55
C ALA A 15 -4.27 -6.45 1.93
N THR A 16 -4.39 -7.24 3.00
CA THR A 16 -3.33 -8.17 3.44
C THR A 16 -3.03 -9.21 2.35
N VAL A 17 -4.06 -9.79 1.74
CA VAL A 17 -3.91 -10.76 0.65
C VAL A 17 -3.25 -10.12 -0.58
N ILE A 18 -3.63 -8.88 -0.92
CA ILE A 18 -3.01 -8.15 -2.04
C ILE A 18 -1.54 -7.87 -1.75
N LEU A 19 -1.20 -7.42 -0.54
CA LEU A 19 0.18 -7.17 -0.14
C LEU A 19 1.01 -8.46 -0.15
N ALA A 20 0.46 -9.56 0.37
CA ALA A 20 1.11 -10.87 0.34
C ALA A 20 1.29 -11.38 -1.10
N ALA A 21 0.30 -11.18 -1.97
CA ALA A 21 0.37 -11.55 -3.38
C ALA A 21 1.42 -10.71 -4.12
N LEU A 22 1.50 -9.40 -3.88
CA LEU A 22 2.53 -8.52 -4.45
C LEU A 22 3.93 -8.93 -4.00
N TYR A 23 4.10 -9.23 -2.71
CA TYR A 23 5.36 -9.76 -2.19
C TYR A 23 5.73 -11.10 -2.83
N GLY A 24 4.78 -12.04 -2.89
CA GLY A 24 4.99 -13.36 -3.50
C GLY A 24 5.30 -13.29 -5.00
N LEU A 25 4.63 -12.41 -5.74
CA LEU A 25 4.90 -12.16 -7.16
C LEU A 25 6.30 -11.59 -7.38
N GLY A 26 6.74 -10.65 -6.54
CA GLY A 26 8.11 -10.12 -6.62
C GLY A 26 9.17 -11.16 -6.24
N ALA A 27 8.88 -12.05 -5.28
CA ALA A 27 9.78 -13.13 -4.91
C ALA A 27 9.88 -14.23 -5.99
N ALA A 28 8.81 -14.49 -6.74
CA ALA A 28 8.76 -15.51 -7.77
C ALA A 28 9.18 -15.02 -9.17
N SER A 29 9.19 -13.70 -9.42
CA SER A 29 9.47 -13.13 -10.74
C SER A 29 10.83 -12.45 -10.84
N GLN A 30 11.54 -12.69 -11.95
CA GLN A 30 12.77 -11.95 -12.29
C GLN A 30 12.47 -10.65 -13.05
N ALA A 31 11.19 -10.32 -13.25
CA ALA A 31 10.79 -9.10 -13.93
C ALA A 31 11.06 -7.89 -13.04
N ALA A 32 12.02 -7.06 -13.42
CA ALA A 32 12.40 -5.83 -12.71
C ALA A 32 11.22 -4.95 -12.22
N PRO A 33 10.12 -4.74 -12.97
CA PRO A 33 9.02 -3.91 -12.47
C PRO A 33 8.23 -4.51 -11.31
N LEU A 34 8.20 -5.85 -11.17
CA LEU A 34 7.53 -6.55 -10.06
C LEU A 34 8.41 -6.69 -8.82
N GLN A 35 9.72 -6.44 -8.95
CA GLN A 35 10.65 -6.44 -7.83
C GLN A 35 10.53 -5.19 -6.96
N LEU A 36 10.21 -4.04 -7.55
CA LEU A 36 10.07 -2.77 -6.83
C LEU A 36 9.02 -2.82 -5.70
N PRO A 37 7.79 -3.30 -5.92
CA PRO A 37 6.80 -3.42 -4.84
C PRO A 37 7.24 -4.37 -3.72
N ALA A 38 7.80 -5.53 -4.05
CA ALA A 38 8.27 -6.49 -3.05
C ALA A 38 9.46 -5.94 -2.26
N TYR A 39 10.39 -5.27 -2.95
CA TYR A 39 11.55 -4.62 -2.34
C TYR A 39 11.11 -3.56 -1.32
N LEU A 40 10.12 -2.73 -1.63
CA LEU A 40 9.64 -1.69 -0.71
C LEU A 40 9.02 -2.24 0.57
N VAL A 41 8.35 -3.40 0.48
CA VAL A 41 7.78 -4.08 1.65
C VAL A 41 8.90 -4.65 2.55
N VAL A 42 9.95 -5.20 1.94
CA VAL A 42 11.12 -5.69 2.69
C VAL A 42 11.88 -4.54 3.33
N VAL A 43 12.19 -3.49 2.56
CA VAL A 43 12.88 -2.28 3.06
C VAL A 43 12.10 -1.63 4.21
N GLY A 44 10.77 -1.57 4.10
CA GLY A 44 9.93 -1.05 5.18
C GLY A 44 10.06 -1.85 6.48
N PHE A 45 10.24 -3.16 6.40
CA PHE A 45 10.50 -4.02 7.55
C PHE A 45 11.93 -3.85 8.08
N ASP A 46 12.93 -3.78 7.20
CA ASP A 46 14.34 -3.60 7.59
C ASP A 46 14.55 -2.28 8.36
N VAL A 47 13.85 -1.21 7.99
CA VAL A 47 13.87 0.06 8.74
C VAL A 47 13.34 -0.11 10.17
N LEU A 48 12.31 -0.95 10.37
CA LEU A 48 11.81 -1.27 11.71
C LEU A 48 12.82 -2.10 12.50
N GLU A 49 13.49 -3.07 11.88
CA GLU A 49 14.55 -3.84 12.55
C GLU A 49 15.74 -2.95 12.94
N VAL A 50 16.10 -1.96 12.13
CA VAL A 50 17.15 -0.99 12.49
C VAL A 50 16.71 -0.12 13.68
N GLY A 51 15.45 0.33 13.70
CA GLY A 51 14.94 1.22 14.75
C GLY A 51 14.61 0.52 16.08
N PHE A 52 14.10 -0.70 16.03
CA PHE A 52 13.62 -1.46 17.20
C PHE A 52 14.52 -2.63 17.60
N GLY A 53 15.56 -2.91 16.82
CA GLY A 53 16.44 -4.07 16.99
C GLY A 53 16.00 -5.27 16.14
N ALA A 54 16.95 -6.18 15.90
CA ALA A 54 16.74 -7.36 15.05
C ALA A 54 15.58 -8.22 15.57
N ALA A 55 14.74 -8.69 14.65
CA ALA A 55 13.61 -9.53 15.00
C ALA A 55 14.10 -10.91 15.48
N PRO A 56 13.60 -11.41 16.63
CA PRO A 56 14.03 -12.71 17.16
C PRO A 56 13.62 -13.87 16.23
N VAL A 57 12.54 -13.72 15.46
CA VAL A 57 12.11 -14.68 14.44
C VAL A 57 11.63 -13.93 13.19
N TYR A 58 12.57 -13.62 12.29
CA TYR A 58 12.35 -12.82 11.08
C TYR A 58 11.06 -13.19 10.33
N ARG A 59 10.83 -14.48 10.03
CA ARG A 59 9.64 -14.92 9.27
C ARG A 59 8.31 -14.59 9.95
N ILE A 60 8.23 -14.77 11.27
CA ILE A 60 6.99 -14.52 12.03
C ILE A 60 6.77 -13.02 12.17
N SER A 61 7.83 -12.27 12.48
CA SER A 61 7.78 -10.81 12.60
C SER A 61 7.43 -10.13 11.28
N PHE A 62 7.97 -10.62 10.16
CA PHE A 62 7.63 -10.14 8.83
C PHE A 62 6.18 -10.44 8.45
N ALA A 63 5.65 -11.62 8.79
CA ALA A 63 4.24 -11.94 8.58
C ALA A 63 3.30 -11.05 9.41
N LEU A 64 3.66 -10.78 10.67
CA LEU A 64 2.94 -9.84 11.54
C LEU A 64 3.00 -8.41 10.99
N TYR A 65 4.15 -8.00 10.45
CA TYR A 65 4.32 -6.72 9.76
C TYR A 65 3.37 -6.60 8.57
N LEU A 66 3.27 -7.62 7.71
CA LEU A 66 2.32 -7.63 6.59
C LEU A 66 0.86 -7.49 7.06
N VAL A 67 0.48 -8.18 8.13
CA VAL A 67 -0.87 -8.06 8.72
C VAL A 67 -1.11 -6.64 9.25
N GLY A 68 -0.14 -6.07 9.97
CA GLY A 68 -0.21 -4.69 10.44
C GLY A 68 -0.35 -3.70 9.28
N LEU A 69 0.39 -3.92 8.19
CA LEU A 69 0.33 -3.13 6.98
C LEU A 69 -1.05 -3.22 6.29
N GLY A 70 -1.66 -4.40 6.32
CA GLY A 70 -3.05 -4.61 5.89
C GLY A 70 -4.08 -3.82 6.71
N VAL A 71 -3.88 -3.70 8.03
CA VAL A 71 -4.73 -2.87 8.90
C VAL A 71 -4.55 -1.38 8.57
N VAL A 72 -3.32 -0.93 8.36
CA VAL A 72 -3.04 0.46 7.92
C VAL A 72 -3.67 0.74 6.55
N ALA A 73 -3.60 -0.22 5.63
CA ALA A 73 -4.22 -0.14 4.31
C ALA A 73 -5.75 -0.05 4.41
N ALA A 74 -6.38 -0.79 5.32
CA ALA A 74 -7.82 -0.67 5.57
C ALA A 74 -8.20 0.70 6.14
N ALA A 75 -7.37 1.27 7.01
CA ALA A 75 -7.57 2.62 7.52
C ALA A 75 -7.45 3.67 6.39
N ALA A 76 -6.45 3.52 5.51
CA ALA A 76 -6.31 4.36 4.33
C ALA A 76 -7.53 4.23 3.39
N ALA A 77 -7.99 3.00 3.12
CA ALA A 77 -9.18 2.71 2.33
C ALA A 77 -10.44 3.36 2.92
N ALA A 78 -10.61 3.31 4.25
CA ALA A 78 -11.70 3.97 4.94
C ALA A 78 -11.61 5.51 4.83
N GLY A 79 -10.41 6.08 4.89
CA GLY A 79 -10.17 7.50 4.64
C GLY A 79 -10.54 7.91 3.22
N ILE A 80 -10.07 7.15 2.21
CA ILE A 80 -10.40 7.34 0.80
C ILE A 80 -11.91 7.27 0.59
N ARG A 81 -12.60 6.31 1.20
CA ARG A 81 -14.06 6.18 1.12
C ARG A 81 -14.79 7.39 1.68
N ARG A 82 -14.29 7.97 2.79
CA ARG A 82 -14.83 9.21 3.35
C ARG A 82 -14.63 10.40 2.41
N LEU A 83 -13.44 10.53 1.84
CA LEU A 83 -13.11 11.58 0.86
C LEU A 83 -13.93 11.45 -0.43
N ALA A 84 -14.20 10.22 -0.88
CA ALA A 84 -15.00 9.92 -2.05
C ALA A 84 -16.52 10.08 -1.84
N ARG A 85 -16.96 10.62 -0.68
CA ARG A 85 -18.36 10.92 -0.33
C ARG A 85 -19.34 9.75 -0.55
N GLY A 86 -18.91 8.53 -0.26
CA GLY A 86 -19.80 7.37 -0.22
C GLY A 86 -20.26 6.83 -1.57
N ARG A 87 -19.53 7.09 -2.67
CA ARG A 87 -19.74 6.34 -3.92
C ARG A 87 -19.66 4.83 -3.64
N GLU A 88 -20.55 4.06 -4.25
CA GLU A 88 -20.54 2.60 -4.15
C GLU A 88 -19.32 2.03 -4.89
N VAL A 89 -18.25 1.79 -4.14
CA VAL A 89 -17.02 1.14 -4.62
C VAL A 89 -16.96 -0.25 -4.01
N SER A 90 -16.67 -1.27 -4.83
CA SER A 90 -16.58 -2.65 -4.34
C SER A 90 -15.43 -2.81 -3.32
N SER A 91 -15.61 -3.67 -2.31
CA SER A 91 -14.55 -3.94 -1.30
C SER A 91 -13.23 -4.38 -1.92
N LEU A 92 -13.25 -5.06 -3.07
CA LEU A 92 -12.03 -5.45 -3.78
C LEU A 92 -11.27 -4.20 -4.28
N ARG A 93 -11.98 -3.26 -4.92
CA ARG A 93 -11.40 -2.00 -5.38
C ARG A 93 -10.93 -1.13 -4.23
N LEU A 94 -11.70 -1.08 -3.14
CA LEU A 94 -11.36 -0.29 -1.96
C LEU A 94 -10.13 -0.86 -1.24
N GLY A 95 -10.06 -2.18 -1.09
CA GLY A 95 -8.88 -2.88 -0.53
C GLY A 95 -7.63 -2.71 -1.40
N ALA A 96 -7.78 -2.80 -2.73
CA ALA A 96 -6.69 -2.51 -3.67
C ALA A 96 -6.22 -1.04 -3.56
N ALA A 97 -7.16 -0.09 -3.48
CA ALA A 97 -6.84 1.31 -3.26
C ALA A 97 -6.08 1.52 -1.94
N GLY A 98 -6.50 0.89 -0.85
CA GLY A 98 -5.79 0.92 0.43
C GLY A 98 -4.38 0.36 0.36
N ALA A 99 -4.20 -0.81 -0.27
CA ALA A 99 -2.90 -1.45 -0.43
C ALA A 99 -1.95 -0.59 -1.29
N LEU A 100 -2.44 -0.06 -2.41
CA LEU A 100 -1.68 0.86 -3.27
C LEU A 100 -1.33 2.16 -2.55
N ALA A 101 -2.24 2.67 -1.70
CA ALA A 101 -1.97 3.85 -0.91
C ALA A 101 -0.79 3.62 0.04
N VAL A 102 -0.79 2.48 0.75
CA VAL A 102 0.30 2.15 1.68
C VAL A 102 1.62 1.89 0.97
N VAL A 103 1.62 1.12 -0.11
CA VAL A 103 2.83 0.90 -0.92
C VAL A 103 3.35 2.22 -1.50
N GLY A 104 2.45 3.09 -1.98
CA GLY A 104 2.81 4.41 -2.48
C GLY A 104 3.43 5.32 -1.42
N THR A 105 2.86 5.33 -0.21
CA THR A 105 3.41 6.06 0.95
C THR A 105 4.76 5.51 1.37
N LEU A 106 4.93 4.19 1.44
CA LEU A 106 6.23 3.56 1.73
C LEU A 106 7.28 3.94 0.70
N SER A 107 6.92 3.92 -0.59
CA SER A 107 7.81 4.31 -1.69
C SER A 107 8.29 5.76 -1.55
N LEU A 108 7.39 6.68 -1.19
CA LEU A 108 7.76 8.07 -0.94
C LEU A 108 8.61 8.25 0.32
N ALA A 109 8.33 7.49 1.38
CA ALA A 109 9.14 7.52 2.59
C ALA A 109 10.58 7.05 2.30
N VAL A 110 10.74 5.96 1.53
CA VAL A 110 12.06 5.49 1.07
C VAL A 110 12.75 6.55 0.21
N ALA A 111 12.04 7.15 -0.74
CA ALA A 111 12.59 8.22 -1.58
C ALA A 111 13.09 9.40 -0.72
N ALA A 112 12.32 9.81 0.29
CA ALA A 112 12.70 10.87 1.22
C ALA A 112 13.91 10.49 2.07
N SER A 113 13.95 9.26 2.62
CA SER A 113 15.11 8.78 3.39
C SER A 113 16.39 8.74 2.56
N VAL A 114 16.32 8.25 1.32
CA VAL A 114 17.48 8.22 0.42
C VAL A 114 17.91 9.63 0.02
N PHE A 115 16.96 10.53 -0.22
CA PHE A 115 17.24 11.92 -0.56
C PHE A 115 17.91 12.69 0.60
N LEU A 116 17.50 12.41 1.83
CA LEU A 116 18.06 13.06 3.03
C LEU A 116 19.39 12.44 3.47
N GLY A 117 19.56 11.12 3.26
CA GLY A 117 20.74 10.37 3.72
C GLY A 117 21.84 10.20 2.68
N THR A 118 21.58 10.47 1.41
CA THR A 118 22.52 10.20 0.30
C THR A 118 22.47 11.28 -0.77
N THR A 119 23.47 11.29 -1.65
CA THR A 119 23.48 12.14 -2.86
C THR A 119 22.90 11.45 -4.10
N GLN A 120 22.35 10.24 -3.96
CA GLN A 120 21.87 9.45 -5.10
C GLN A 120 20.50 9.98 -5.57
N ARG A 121 20.46 10.50 -6.81
CA ARG A 121 19.23 11.10 -7.39
C ARG A 121 18.35 10.09 -8.12
N GLU A 122 18.94 9.10 -8.79
CA GLU A 122 18.18 8.10 -9.55
C GLU A 122 17.25 7.25 -8.68
N PRO A 123 17.68 6.69 -7.53
CA PRO A 123 16.79 5.90 -6.68
C PRO A 123 15.64 6.74 -6.11
N VAL A 124 15.91 8.01 -5.79
CA VAL A 124 14.90 8.96 -5.31
C VAL A 124 13.86 9.24 -6.39
N ALA A 125 14.29 9.45 -7.63
CA ALA A 125 13.38 9.67 -8.75
C ALA A 125 12.52 8.43 -9.03
N ILE A 126 13.10 7.23 -9.03
CA ILE A 126 12.38 5.98 -9.27
C ILE A 126 11.37 5.69 -8.14
N ALA A 127 11.82 5.73 -6.89
CA ALA A 127 10.94 5.48 -5.74
C ALA A 127 9.88 6.58 -5.58
N GLY A 128 10.23 7.84 -5.84
CA GLY A 128 9.31 8.97 -5.79
C GLY A 128 8.22 8.88 -6.86
N THR A 129 8.60 8.59 -8.11
CA THR A 129 7.64 8.42 -9.22
C THR A 129 6.76 7.19 -9.04
N ALA A 130 7.33 6.04 -8.66
CA ALA A 130 6.56 4.84 -8.36
C ALA A 130 5.54 5.11 -7.23
N GLY A 131 5.97 5.80 -6.17
CA GLY A 131 5.10 6.19 -5.06
C GLY A 131 3.94 7.08 -5.50
N ALA A 132 4.23 8.13 -6.27
CA ALA A 132 3.22 9.03 -6.81
C ALA A 132 2.20 8.32 -7.72
N VAL A 133 2.66 7.42 -8.59
CA VAL A 133 1.79 6.62 -9.47
C VAL A 133 0.89 5.71 -8.65
N MET A 134 1.42 5.02 -7.63
CA MET A 134 0.63 4.14 -6.77
C MET A 134 -0.44 4.92 -5.98
N LEU A 135 -0.11 6.11 -5.47
CA LEU A 135 -1.08 6.99 -4.82
C LEU A 135 -2.16 7.50 -5.79
N ALA A 136 -1.78 7.87 -7.01
CA ALA A 136 -2.72 8.29 -8.03
C ALA A 136 -3.70 7.16 -8.39
N LEU A 137 -3.19 5.93 -8.56
CA LEU A 137 -4.00 4.74 -8.79
C LEU A 137 -4.91 4.43 -7.61
N ALA A 138 -4.43 4.60 -6.37
CA ALA A 138 -5.25 4.44 -5.16
C ALA A 138 -6.42 5.42 -5.13
N GLY A 139 -6.16 6.70 -5.41
CA GLY A 139 -7.21 7.72 -5.51
C GLY A 139 -8.19 7.42 -6.65
N TRP A 140 -7.70 6.96 -7.80
CA TRP A 140 -8.55 6.62 -8.94
C TRP A 140 -9.45 5.41 -8.65
N LEU A 141 -8.90 4.32 -8.10
CA LEU A 141 -9.64 3.12 -7.72
C LEU A 141 -10.61 3.38 -6.57
N GLY A 142 -10.26 4.29 -5.66
CA GLY A 142 -11.11 4.76 -4.57
C GLY A 142 -12.25 5.69 -5.00
N GLY A 143 -12.31 6.07 -6.28
CA GLY A 143 -13.35 6.94 -6.82
C GLY A 143 -13.13 8.44 -6.55
N LEU A 144 -11.96 8.84 -6.07
CA LEU A 144 -11.60 10.25 -5.82
C LEU A 144 -11.53 11.06 -7.12
N PHE A 145 -11.03 10.44 -8.19
CA PHE A 145 -10.87 11.06 -9.52
C PHE A 145 -11.85 10.52 -10.56
N ALA A 146 -12.85 9.74 -10.16
CA ALA A 146 -13.78 9.15 -11.12
C ALA A 146 -14.59 10.26 -11.81
N VAL A 147 -14.35 10.40 -13.12
CA VAL A 147 -15.06 11.29 -14.04
C VAL A 147 -16.54 10.90 -14.02
N PRO A 148 -17.48 11.87 -13.93
CA PRO A 148 -18.91 11.57 -13.98
C PRO A 148 -19.22 10.80 -15.26
N ASP A 149 -19.75 9.58 -15.11
CA ASP A 149 -20.17 8.80 -16.26
C ASP A 149 -21.40 9.48 -16.88
N ARG A 150 -21.26 9.96 -18.12
CA ARG A 150 -22.28 10.76 -18.82
C ARG A 150 -23.42 9.88 -19.38
N ARG A 151 -23.71 8.75 -18.74
CA ARG A 151 -24.73 7.77 -19.12
C ARG A 151 -25.81 7.64 -18.04
N SER A 152 -26.47 8.74 -17.75
CA SER A 152 -27.84 8.71 -17.23
C SER A 152 -28.53 9.99 -17.70
N ARG A 153 -28.98 9.96 -18.96
CA ARG A 153 -30.15 10.71 -19.40
C ARG A 153 -31.36 9.86 -19.10
#